data_AF-A0A517PEN9-F1
#
_entry.id   AF-A0A517PEN9-F1
#
_cell.length_a   1.000
_cell.length_b   1.000
_cell.length_c   1.000
_cell.angle_alpha   90.00
_cell.angle_beta   90.00
_cell.angle_gamma   90.00
#
_symmetry.space_group_name_H-M   'P 1'
#
loop_
_entity.id
_entity.type
_entity.pdbx_description
1 polymer ?
#
loop_
_entity_poly.entity_id
_entity_poly.type
_entity_poly.pdbx_seq_one_letter_code
_entity_poly.pdbx_strand_id
1 'polypeptide(L)'
;MSSREFAVNVEPAPPADPAESAAVETVSGPPADFAALAASRREWVLTVLRPWCRAATRRDLRLAEGAWADLAGDVGTRETLWAWAWERFPALCEPGLAPPSESRAVRVTLTDGTTVAGTPDGRRSVRGELWLVGDGPSGWEERGPFALDQIARVEPADGPAAGPHPPPRSITMPH
;
A
#
# COMPACT_ATOMS: atom_id res chain seq x y z
N MET A 1 -39.26 56.53 -21.28
CA MET A 1 -39.55 55.71 -22.47
C MET A 1 -38.37 55.84 -23.43
N SER A 2 -37.50 54.83 -23.48
CA SER A 2 -36.81 54.44 -24.71
C SER A 2 -36.06 53.14 -24.42
N SER A 3 -36.62 52.07 -24.95
CA SER A 3 -36.15 50.69 -24.85
C SER A 3 -34.75 50.57 -25.44
N ARG A 4 -33.84 49.96 -24.67
CA ARG A 4 -32.52 49.54 -25.17
C ARG A 4 -32.60 48.03 -25.36
N GLU A 5 -32.71 47.61 -26.62
CA GLU A 5 -32.75 46.21 -27.03
C GLU A 5 -31.41 45.53 -26.70
N PHE A 6 -31.46 44.51 -25.85
CA PHE A 6 -30.35 43.60 -25.62
C PHE A 6 -30.37 42.53 -26.71
N ALA A 7 -29.49 42.67 -27.70
CA ALA A 7 -29.20 41.61 -28.65
C ALA A 7 -28.42 40.49 -27.93
N VAL A 8 -29.09 39.39 -27.60
CA VAL A 8 -28.45 38.16 -27.14
C VAL A 8 -27.81 37.50 -28.36
N ASN A 9 -26.49 37.64 -28.48
CA ASN A 9 -25.70 36.96 -29.50
C ASN A 9 -25.54 35.48 -29.07
N VAL A 10 -26.32 34.58 -29.66
CA VAL A 10 -26.20 33.13 -29.46
C VAL A 10 -25.08 32.62 -30.38
N GLU A 11 -23.93 32.35 -29.78
CA GLU A 11 -22.79 31.72 -30.46
C GLU A 11 -23.15 30.25 -30.80
N PRO A 12 -22.95 29.78 -32.05
CA PRO A 12 -23.26 28.41 -32.41
C PRO A 12 -22.24 27.44 -31.78
N ALA A 13 -22.76 26.39 -31.13
CA ALA A 13 -21.96 25.30 -30.58
C ALA A 13 -21.08 24.63 -31.67
N PRO A 14 -19.84 24.24 -31.36
CA PRO A 14 -19.01 23.49 -32.30
C PRO A 14 -19.61 22.10 -32.56
N PRO A 15 -19.47 21.55 -33.79
CA PRO A 15 -19.88 20.18 -34.06
C PRO A 15 -19.02 19.20 -33.26
N ALA A 16 -19.68 18.22 -32.64
CA ALA A 16 -19.02 17.09 -32.01
C ALA A 16 -18.25 16.28 -33.05
N ASP A 17 -16.95 16.10 -32.85
CA ASP A 17 -16.12 15.16 -33.60
C ASP A 17 -16.59 13.71 -33.33
N PRO A 18 -16.95 12.91 -34.36
CA PRO A 18 -17.12 11.47 -34.25
C PRO A 18 -15.94 10.78 -34.94
N ALA A 19 -14.76 10.88 -34.34
CA ALA A 19 -13.58 10.05 -34.61
C ALA A 19 -12.70 10.21 -33.37
N GLU A 20 -12.24 9.19 -32.66
CA GLU A 20 -11.67 7.96 -33.17
C GLU A 20 -11.85 6.94 -32.05
N SER A 21 -12.70 5.95 -32.31
CA SER A 21 -12.75 4.74 -31.53
C SER A 21 -11.41 4.05 -31.76
N ALA A 22 -10.44 4.31 -30.87
CA ALA A 22 -9.24 3.51 -30.80
C ALA A 22 -9.69 2.11 -30.41
N ALA A 23 -9.79 1.25 -31.42
CA ALA A 23 -9.98 -0.17 -31.28
C ALA A 23 -8.93 -0.68 -30.31
N VAL A 24 -9.38 -1.12 -29.13
CA VAL A 24 -8.61 -2.03 -28.31
C VAL A 24 -8.58 -3.33 -29.10
N GLU A 25 -7.57 -3.50 -29.95
CA GLU A 25 -7.24 -4.81 -30.50
C GLU A 25 -6.80 -5.69 -29.34
N THR A 26 -7.75 -6.37 -28.71
CA THR A 26 -7.48 -7.47 -27.82
C THR A 26 -7.06 -8.66 -28.69
N VAL A 27 -5.83 -8.65 -29.20
CA VAL A 27 -5.23 -9.85 -29.78
C VAL A 27 -4.95 -10.80 -28.62
N SER A 28 -5.83 -11.76 -28.37
CA SER A 28 -5.56 -12.84 -27.41
C SER A 28 -5.83 -14.20 -28.06
N GLY A 29 -4.94 -14.59 -28.97
CA GLY A 29 -4.72 -16.01 -29.27
C GLY A 29 -4.09 -16.72 -28.06
N PRO A 30 -4.16 -18.06 -27.97
CA PRO A 30 -3.45 -18.80 -26.93
C PRO A 30 -1.95 -18.46 -26.97
N PRO A 31 -1.26 -18.35 -25.82
CA PRO A 31 0.18 -18.09 -25.82
C PRO A 31 0.88 -19.17 -26.65
N ALA A 32 1.72 -18.73 -27.59
CA ALA A 32 2.31 -19.61 -28.59
C ALA A 32 3.23 -20.69 -27.98
N ASP A 33 3.75 -20.44 -26.78
CA ASP A 33 4.54 -21.39 -26.00
C ASP A 33 4.51 -21.07 -24.48
N PHE A 34 5.18 -21.91 -23.68
CA PHE A 34 5.28 -21.72 -22.23
C PHE A 34 6.01 -20.43 -21.83
N ALA A 35 7.01 -19.99 -22.60
CA ALA A 35 7.75 -18.77 -22.29
C ALA A 35 6.83 -17.54 -22.41
N ALA A 36 5.99 -17.50 -23.44
CA ALA A 36 4.96 -16.49 -23.64
C ALA A 36 3.93 -16.51 -22.50
N LEU A 37 3.46 -17.69 -22.08
CA LEU A 37 2.56 -17.82 -20.93
C LEU A 37 3.20 -17.29 -19.63
N ALA A 38 4.44 -17.66 -19.36
CA ALA A 38 5.16 -17.21 -18.17
C ALA A 38 5.41 -15.69 -18.19
N ALA A 39 5.74 -15.12 -19.35
CA ALA A 39 5.89 -13.68 -19.52
C ALA A 39 4.57 -12.94 -19.26
N SER A 40 3.47 -13.43 -19.86
CA SER A 40 2.12 -12.88 -19.65
C SER A 40 1.71 -12.92 -18.17
N ARG A 41 1.97 -14.01 -17.45
CA ARG A 41 1.70 -14.10 -16.01
C ARG A 41 2.52 -13.08 -15.21
N ARG A 42 3.82 -12.92 -15.49
CA ARG A 42 4.67 -11.94 -14.80
C ARG A 42 4.18 -10.52 -15.04
N GLU A 43 3.84 -10.21 -16.29
CA GLU A 43 3.28 -8.92 -16.66
C GLU A 43 1.99 -8.64 -15.89
N TRP A 44 1.06 -9.59 -15.84
CA TRP A 44 -0.18 -9.45 -15.06
C TRP A 44 0.09 -9.23 -13.56
N VAL A 45 1.03 -9.98 -12.97
CA VAL A 45 1.40 -9.79 -11.56
C VAL A 45 1.94 -8.36 -11.32
N LEU A 46 2.80 -7.86 -12.20
CA LEU A 46 3.44 -6.56 -12.04
C LEU A 46 2.51 -5.38 -12.34
N THR A 47 1.62 -5.52 -13.33
CA THR A 47 0.78 -4.42 -13.84
C THR A 47 -0.62 -4.40 -13.23
N VAL A 48 -1.11 -5.54 -12.72
CA VAL A 48 -2.46 -5.66 -12.15
C VAL A 48 -2.39 -6.03 -10.68
N LEU A 49 -1.83 -7.19 -10.34
CA LEU A 49 -1.98 -7.74 -8.98
C LEU A 49 -1.24 -6.89 -7.92
N ARG A 50 0.03 -6.58 -8.14
CA ARG A 50 0.82 -5.77 -7.19
C ARG A 50 0.28 -4.35 -7.02
N PRO A 51 -0.09 -3.60 -8.09
CA PRO A 51 -0.78 -2.32 -7.96
C PRO A 51 -2.11 -2.44 -7.21
N TRP A 52 -2.90 -3.48 -7.46
CA TRP A 52 -4.13 -3.74 -6.70
C TRP A 52 -3.84 -3.94 -5.20
N CYS A 53 -2.82 -4.72 -4.84
CA CYS A 53 -2.42 -4.90 -3.44
C CYS A 53 -2.03 -3.59 -2.76
N ARG A 54 -1.45 -2.63 -3.49
CA ARG A 54 -1.13 -1.28 -2.98
C ARG A 54 -2.36 -0.38 -2.81
N ALA A 55 -3.47 -0.65 -3.48
CA ALA A 55 -4.65 0.21 -3.43
C ALA A 55 -5.80 -0.36 -2.60
N ALA A 56 -5.90 -1.69 -2.49
CA ALA A 56 -7.03 -2.39 -1.87
C ALA A 56 -7.23 -2.05 -0.38
N THR A 57 -8.44 -2.19 0.15
CA THR A 57 -8.64 -2.02 1.60
C THR A 57 -8.05 -3.21 2.37
N ARG A 58 -7.75 -3.04 3.66
CA ARG A 58 -7.33 -4.17 4.51
C ARG A 58 -8.35 -5.31 4.49
N ARG A 59 -9.64 -4.98 4.42
CA ARG A 59 -10.73 -5.97 4.31
C ARG A 59 -10.55 -6.83 3.06
N ASP A 60 -10.34 -6.22 1.91
CA ASP A 60 -10.20 -6.94 0.63
C ASP A 60 -8.91 -7.75 0.59
N LEU A 61 -7.82 -7.22 1.15
CA LEU A 61 -6.56 -7.95 1.30
C LEU A 61 -6.75 -9.22 2.16
N ARG A 62 -7.52 -9.16 3.24
CA ARG A 62 -7.82 -10.35 4.06
C ARG A 62 -8.66 -11.39 3.32
N LEU A 63 -9.57 -10.96 2.45
CA LEU A 63 -10.31 -11.87 1.57
C LEU A 63 -9.37 -12.52 0.56
N ALA A 64 -8.51 -11.73 -0.08
CA ALA A 64 -7.51 -12.23 -1.01
C ALA A 64 -6.50 -13.17 -0.37
N GLU A 65 -6.14 -12.97 0.91
CA GLU A 65 -5.27 -13.89 1.67
C GLU A 65 -5.81 -15.33 1.66
N GLY A 66 -7.13 -15.51 1.80
CA GLY A 66 -7.77 -16.82 1.77
C GLY A 66 -7.84 -17.46 0.38
N ALA A 67 -7.82 -16.64 -0.67
CA ALA A 67 -7.85 -17.07 -2.08
C ALA A 67 -6.48 -16.95 -2.76
N TRP A 68 -5.40 -16.73 -1.98
CA TRP A 68 -4.13 -16.30 -2.56
C TRP A 68 -3.47 -17.39 -3.38
N ALA A 69 -3.60 -18.64 -2.96
CA ALA A 69 -3.10 -19.80 -3.70
C ALA A 69 -3.69 -19.86 -5.12
N ASP A 70 -4.97 -19.54 -5.28
CA ASP A 70 -5.65 -19.53 -6.57
C ASP A 70 -5.24 -18.33 -7.44
N LEU A 71 -4.99 -17.17 -6.82
CA LEU A 71 -4.61 -15.94 -7.52
C LEU A 71 -3.14 -15.93 -7.94
N ALA A 72 -2.25 -16.20 -6.99
CA ALA A 72 -0.81 -15.99 -7.12
C ALA A 72 -0.01 -17.30 -7.15
N GLY A 73 -0.63 -18.45 -6.86
CA GLY A 73 0.04 -19.74 -6.68
C GLY A 73 0.51 -19.94 -5.23
N ASP A 74 1.37 -20.94 -5.00
CA ASP A 74 1.87 -21.31 -3.66
C ASP A 74 2.95 -20.35 -3.11
N VAL A 75 2.81 -19.06 -3.39
CA VAL A 75 3.68 -18.01 -2.84
C VAL A 75 3.11 -17.55 -1.51
N GLY A 76 3.97 -17.40 -0.50
CA GLY A 76 3.56 -16.96 0.82
C GLY A 76 2.92 -15.56 0.80
N THR A 77 1.78 -15.41 1.46
CA THR A 77 1.00 -14.16 1.52
C THR A 77 1.75 -13.06 2.25
N ARG A 78 2.59 -13.42 3.23
CA ARG A 78 3.40 -12.45 4.00
C ARG A 78 4.45 -11.79 3.09
N GLU A 79 5.12 -12.58 2.27
CA GLU A 79 6.22 -12.18 1.39
C GLU A 79 5.72 -11.49 0.10
N THR A 80 4.46 -11.70 -0.27
CA THR A 80 3.85 -11.14 -1.50
C THR A 80 2.72 -10.18 -1.18
N LEU A 81 1.50 -10.68 -0.93
CA LEU A 81 0.29 -9.88 -0.69
C LEU A 81 0.52 -8.72 0.31
N TRP A 82 0.96 -9.05 1.52
CA TRP A 82 1.13 -8.06 2.59
C TRP A 82 2.36 -7.19 2.36
N ALA A 83 3.45 -7.76 1.84
CA ALA A 83 4.63 -6.98 1.48
C ALA A 83 4.31 -5.91 0.44
N TRP A 84 3.59 -6.27 -0.63
CA TRP A 84 3.14 -5.35 -1.66
C TRP A 84 2.13 -4.33 -1.13
N ALA A 85 1.27 -4.72 -0.18
CA ALA A 85 0.37 -3.77 0.46
C ALA A 85 1.13 -2.68 1.24
N TRP A 86 2.23 -3.02 1.92
CA TRP A 86 3.06 -2.05 2.64
C TRP A 86 3.84 -1.09 1.73
N GLU A 87 4.03 -1.41 0.44
CA GLU A 87 4.69 -0.52 -0.52
C GLU A 87 3.95 0.79 -0.79
N ARG A 88 2.72 0.93 -0.27
CA ARG A 88 2.02 2.23 -0.12
C ARG A 88 2.86 3.27 0.62
N PHE A 89 3.71 2.80 1.52
CA PHE A 89 4.49 3.60 2.43
C PHE A 89 5.97 3.29 2.23
N PRO A 90 6.64 3.94 1.24
CA PRO A 90 8.04 3.66 0.93
C PRO A 90 8.98 3.77 2.12
N ALA A 91 8.66 4.60 3.12
CA ALA A 91 9.42 4.74 4.36
C ALA A 91 9.46 3.46 5.23
N LEU A 92 8.50 2.54 5.06
CA LEU A 92 8.46 1.24 5.73
C LEU A 92 9.15 0.14 4.92
N CYS A 93 9.56 0.42 3.68
CA CYS A 93 10.15 -0.57 2.79
C CYS A 93 11.66 -0.31 2.68
N GLU A 94 12.44 -1.38 2.87
CA GLU A 94 13.88 -1.32 2.63
C GLU A 94 14.29 -2.42 1.65
N PRO A 95 15.16 -2.12 0.68
CA PRO A 95 15.64 -3.14 -0.25
C PRO A 95 16.24 -4.33 0.48
N GLY A 96 15.73 -5.52 0.19
CA GLY A 96 16.23 -6.78 0.77
C GLY A 96 15.65 -7.15 2.15
N LEU A 97 14.80 -6.31 2.76
CA LEU A 97 14.10 -6.64 4.01
C LEU A 97 12.59 -6.74 3.79
N ALA A 98 11.95 -7.67 4.50
CA ALA A 98 10.50 -7.80 4.49
C ALA A 98 9.87 -6.59 5.21
N PRO A 99 8.91 -5.87 4.59
CA PRO A 99 8.26 -4.76 5.25
C PRO A 99 7.23 -5.22 6.30
N PRO A 100 6.96 -4.40 7.33
CA PRO A 100 7.62 -3.12 7.60
C PRO A 100 9.03 -3.29 8.17
N SER A 101 9.98 -2.49 7.68
CA SER A 101 11.39 -2.54 8.09
C SER A 101 11.57 -1.95 9.50
N GLU A 102 12.26 -2.71 10.36
CA GLU A 102 12.62 -2.31 11.73
C GLU A 102 13.92 -1.47 11.80
N SER A 103 14.53 -1.15 10.65
CA SER A 103 15.87 -0.56 10.60
C SER A 103 15.93 0.92 10.95
N ARG A 104 14.79 1.62 10.93
CA ARG A 104 14.72 3.07 11.14
C ARG A 104 13.44 3.47 11.87
N ALA A 105 13.53 4.54 12.64
CA ALA A 105 12.36 5.20 13.20
C ALA A 105 11.55 5.91 12.09
N VAL A 106 10.23 5.86 12.22
CA VAL A 106 9.28 6.49 11.32
C VAL A 106 8.31 7.37 12.08
N ARG A 107 7.72 8.34 11.37
CA ARG A 107 6.57 9.11 11.82
C ARG A 107 5.37 8.72 10.96
N VAL A 108 4.33 8.23 11.62
CA VAL A 108 3.06 7.80 11.02
C VAL A 108 2.03 8.88 11.29
N THR A 109 1.39 9.39 10.24
CA THR A 109 0.22 10.26 10.32
C THR A 109 -1.02 9.44 10.00
N LEU A 110 -1.97 9.41 10.92
CA LEU A 110 -3.24 8.73 10.76
C LEU A 110 -4.25 9.60 10.02
N THR A 111 -5.32 8.99 9.51
CA THR A 111 -6.38 9.68 8.76
C THR A 111 -7.17 10.71 9.58
N ASP A 112 -7.15 10.60 10.91
CA ASP A 112 -7.73 11.58 11.83
C ASP A 112 -6.80 12.79 12.10
N GLY A 113 -5.60 12.78 11.51
CA GLY A 113 -4.57 13.80 11.70
C GLY A 113 -3.60 13.52 12.87
N THR A 114 -3.86 12.48 13.67
CA THR A 114 -2.97 12.10 14.78
C THR A 114 -1.61 11.64 14.24
N THR A 115 -0.53 12.11 14.86
CA THR A 115 0.84 11.69 14.50
C THR A 115 1.48 10.86 15.59
N VAL A 116 2.07 9.74 15.21
CA VAL A 116 2.77 8.83 16.11
C VAL A 116 4.16 8.54 15.56
N ALA A 117 5.20 8.65 16.39
CA ALA A 117 6.56 8.29 16.01
C ALA A 117 7.03 7.03 16.76
N GLY A 118 7.89 6.25 16.10
CA GLY A 118 8.53 5.05 16.66
C GLY A 118 9.20 4.20 15.58
N THR A 119 9.90 3.15 15.98
CA THR A 119 10.46 2.13 15.11
C THR A 119 9.42 1.04 14.85
N PRO A 120 9.20 0.59 13.60
CA PRO A 120 8.28 -0.52 13.33
C PRO A 120 8.73 -1.80 14.02
N ASP A 121 7.76 -2.54 14.58
CA ASP A 121 7.96 -3.93 15.02
C ASP A 121 7.38 -4.86 13.95
N GLY A 122 8.22 -5.40 13.08
CA GLY A 122 7.83 -6.27 11.96
C GLY A 122 7.35 -7.65 12.40
N ARG A 123 7.67 -8.08 13.63
CA ARG A 123 7.17 -9.34 14.19
C ARG A 123 5.70 -9.21 14.56
N ARG A 124 5.31 -8.08 15.14
CA ARG A 124 3.91 -7.79 15.51
C ARG A 124 3.11 -7.16 14.38
N SER A 125 3.75 -6.48 13.44
CA SER A 125 3.09 -5.83 12.32
C SER A 125 2.68 -6.83 11.24
N VAL A 126 1.52 -7.45 11.43
CA VAL A 126 1.01 -8.52 10.57
C VAL A 126 -0.32 -8.13 9.94
N ARG A 127 -0.61 -8.65 8.74
CA ARG A 127 -1.93 -8.53 8.10
C ARG A 127 -2.48 -7.10 8.00
N GLY A 128 -1.61 -6.17 7.62
CA GLY A 128 -1.96 -4.75 7.47
C GLY A 128 -2.22 -4.05 8.81
N GLU A 129 -1.65 -4.53 9.91
CA GLU A 129 -1.59 -3.82 11.19
C GLU A 129 -0.14 -3.42 11.44
N LEU A 130 0.09 -2.16 11.77
CA LEU A 130 1.40 -1.61 12.11
C LEU A 130 1.50 -1.42 13.62
N TRP A 131 2.57 -1.94 14.19
CA TRP A 131 3.00 -1.67 15.56
C TRP A 131 4.28 -0.84 15.52
N LEU A 132 4.33 0.19 16.35
CA LEU A 132 5.50 1.01 16.57
C LEU A 132 5.98 0.85 18.01
N VAL A 133 7.29 0.92 18.19
CA VAL A 133 7.95 0.94 19.50
C VAL A 133 8.77 2.22 19.58
N GLY A 134 8.63 2.98 20.67
CA GLY A 134 9.38 4.22 20.84
C GLY A 134 9.53 4.62 22.30
N ASP A 135 10.14 5.77 22.54
CA ASP A 135 10.29 6.31 23.88
C ASP A 135 8.96 6.87 24.41
N GLY A 136 8.68 6.53 25.66
CA GLY A 136 7.59 7.05 26.47
C GLY A 136 8.10 7.52 27.84
N PRO A 137 7.23 8.15 28.66
CA PRO A 137 7.62 8.76 29.93
C PRO A 137 8.15 7.75 30.97
N SER A 138 7.76 6.48 30.86
CA SER A 138 8.20 5.38 31.74
C SER A 138 9.20 4.43 31.07
N GLY A 139 9.81 4.84 29.95
CA GLY A 139 10.68 4.00 29.12
C GLY A 139 9.99 3.61 27.81
N TRP A 140 10.31 2.43 27.28
CA TRP A 140 9.77 1.98 26.00
C TRP A 140 8.26 1.78 26.03
N GLU A 141 7.59 2.35 25.04
CA GLU A 141 6.15 2.30 24.86
C GLU A 141 5.81 1.69 23.49
N GLU A 142 4.84 0.78 23.50
CA GLU A 142 4.26 0.22 22.28
C GLU A 142 3.06 1.06 21.84
N ARG A 143 2.97 1.32 20.55
CA ARG A 143 1.90 2.13 19.96
C ARG A 143 1.30 1.38 18.77
N GLY A 144 0.01 1.11 18.83
CA GLY A 144 -0.71 0.34 17.82
C GLY A 144 -1.74 -0.62 18.44
N PRO A 145 -2.37 -1.48 17.64
CA PRO A 145 -2.16 -1.63 16.19
C PRO A 145 -2.80 -0.48 15.40
N PHE A 146 -2.10 0.02 14.38
CA PHE A 146 -2.67 0.93 13.38
C PHE A 146 -3.03 0.13 12.13
N ALA A 147 -4.30 0.13 11.73
CA ALA A 147 -4.70 -0.54 10.51
C ALA A 147 -4.16 0.19 9.27
N LEU A 148 -3.84 -0.55 8.22
CA LEU A 148 -3.31 -0.05 6.95
C LEU A 148 -4.16 1.10 6.39
N ASP A 149 -5.49 0.98 6.50
CA ASP A 149 -6.45 1.96 5.99
C ASP A 149 -6.57 3.21 6.88
N GLN A 150 -6.06 3.17 8.13
CA GLN A 150 -6.01 4.31 9.04
C GLN A 150 -4.75 5.15 8.84
N ILE A 151 -3.76 4.65 8.09
CA ILE A 151 -2.49 5.35 7.88
C ILE A 151 -2.64 6.25 6.65
N ALA A 152 -2.57 7.56 6.85
CA ALA A 152 -2.59 8.53 5.77
C ALA A 152 -1.19 8.73 5.16
N ARG A 153 -0.15 8.73 6.00
CA ARG A 153 1.22 9.00 5.56
C ARG A 153 2.25 8.36 6.50
N VAL A 154 3.37 7.91 5.95
CA VAL A 154 4.54 7.50 6.73
C VAL A 154 5.79 8.19 6.17
N GLU A 155 6.58 8.75 7.05
CA GLU A 155 7.84 9.43 6.72
C GLU A 155 8.96 8.91 7.63
N PRO A 156 10.23 8.96 7.19
CA PRO A 156 11.35 8.79 8.11
C PRO A 156 11.23 9.80 9.26
N ALA A 157 11.48 9.36 10.50
CA ALA A 157 11.58 10.30 11.60
C ALA A 157 12.96 10.97 11.53
N ASP A 158 13.01 12.28 11.29
CA ASP A 158 14.24 13.06 11.42
C ASP A 158 14.63 13.12 12.92
N GLY A 159 15.51 12.21 13.33
CA GLY A 159 16.02 12.10 14.69
C GLY A 159 17.03 10.94 14.79
N PRO A 160 17.95 10.97 15.76
CA PRO A 160 18.85 9.83 15.96
C PRO A 160 17.99 8.59 16.17
N ALA A 161 18.21 7.56 15.36
CA ALA A 161 17.58 6.27 15.54
C ALA A 161 17.72 5.90 17.02
N ALA A 162 16.58 5.71 17.70
CA ALA A 162 16.56 5.21 19.07
C ALA A 162 17.54 4.02 19.11
N GLY A 163 18.49 4.07 20.05
CA GLY A 163 19.62 3.13 20.09
C GLY A 163 19.20 1.66 19.98
N PRO A 164 20.14 0.74 19.69
CA PRO A 164 19.84 -0.64 19.34
C PRO A 164 18.84 -1.27 20.32
N HIS A 165 17.74 -1.79 19.77
CA HIS A 165 16.67 -2.50 20.46
C HIS A 165 17.28 -3.57 21.40
N PRO A 166 17.01 -3.55 22.73
CA PRO A 166 17.48 -4.60 23.62
C PRO A 166 16.81 -5.93 23.25
N PRO A 167 17.49 -7.09 23.38
CA PRO A 167 16.90 -8.37 23.00
C PRO A 167 15.57 -8.61 23.74
N PRO A 168 14.61 -9.35 23.13
CA PRO A 168 13.33 -9.64 23.77
C PRO A 168 13.58 -10.30 25.12
N ARG A 169 12.93 -9.79 26.16
CA ARG A 169 13.01 -10.37 27.50
C ARG A 169 12.52 -11.81 27.45
N SER A 170 13.42 -12.77 27.63
CA SER A 170 13.08 -14.18 27.82
C SER A 170 12.05 -14.27 28.95
N ILE A 171 10.86 -14.77 28.63
CA ILE A 171 9.85 -15.13 29.62
C ILE A 171 10.40 -16.33 30.38
N THR A 172 10.98 -16.09 31.55
CA THR A 172 11.26 -17.15 32.53
C THR A 172 9.90 -17.65 33.03
N MET A 173 9.47 -18.83 32.57
CA MET A 173 8.36 -19.53 33.20
C MET A 173 8.81 -19.99 34.60
N PRO A 174 8.04 -19.70 35.67
CA PRO A 174 8.27 -20.34 36.97
C PRO A 174 7.89 -21.83 36.87
N HIS A 175 8.77 -22.68 37.42
CA HIS A 175 8.58 -24.12 37.60
C HIS A 175 7.49 -24.44 38.62
#